data_AF-A0A4U3L7P1-F1
#
_entry.id   AF-A0A4U3L7P1-F1
#
_cell.length_a   1.000
_cell.length_b   1.000
_cell.length_c   1.000
_cell.angle_alpha   90.00
_cell.angle_beta   90.00
_cell.angle_gamma   90.00
#
_symmetry.space_group_name_H-M   'P 1'
#
loop_
_entity.id
_entity.type
_entity.pdbx_description
1 polymer ?
#
loop_
_entity_poly.entity_id
_entity_poly.type
_entity_poly.pdbx_seq_one_letter_code
_entity_poly.pdbx_strand_id
1 'polypeptide(L)'
;MGNSCTLILNSHATNCFGYFLTTCLTNSVIFARLKIKYLRNQQDMNNCVIKNFLLATLFIIPAFLVHAQQDTTAAAKMLADTTTPVKKKKAWQKLDLSNRPNDHLMIQYGMDSWGNVPDSINTSGFSRHFNIYAMIDKPFKNNPHMSIGVGLGIGSSNIFFSDTYVNLKSPTTTLPFTNVTLSDANHYKKFKLTTVYAELPVELRLVGNPVMPDKGFKAALGVKVGTLLDQHTKGKNAINSSGNTIYGTKYIVKEKDKRFVNSTRVAVTGRIGIGNFSIDGAYQVTNFLKTGVGPVIHPYSIGLTISGL
;
A
#
# COMPACT_ATOMS: atom_id res chain seq x y z
N MET A 1 -59.86 -35.11 -52.98
CA MET A 1 -60.10 -35.27 -51.52
C MET A 1 -58.78 -35.70 -50.91
N GLY A 2 -57.96 -34.90 -50.23
CA GLY A 2 -58.23 -33.68 -49.46
C GLY A 2 -57.79 -33.94 -48.01
N ASN A 3 -56.70 -33.28 -47.60
CA ASN A 3 -56.26 -33.04 -46.21
C ASN A 3 -55.63 -34.20 -45.43
N SER A 4 -54.29 -34.18 -45.28
CA SER A 4 -53.61 -34.78 -44.10
C SER A 4 -52.15 -34.32 -43.87
N CYS A 5 -51.58 -33.37 -44.63
CA CYS A 5 -50.13 -33.11 -44.58
C CYS A 5 -49.72 -31.75 -43.97
N THR A 6 -50.54 -31.12 -43.13
CA THR A 6 -50.28 -29.75 -42.66
C THR A 6 -50.48 -29.52 -41.16
N LEU A 7 -50.44 -30.57 -40.33
CA LEU A 7 -50.62 -30.43 -38.87
C LEU A 7 -49.49 -31.02 -38.00
N ILE A 8 -48.51 -31.73 -38.57
CA ILE A 8 -47.46 -32.40 -37.76
C ILE A 8 -46.18 -31.56 -37.61
N LEU A 9 -45.96 -30.56 -38.47
CA LEU A 9 -44.75 -29.72 -38.42
C LEU A 9 -44.80 -28.57 -37.39
N ASN A 10 -45.95 -28.31 -36.76
CA ASN A 10 -46.11 -27.16 -35.85
C ASN A 10 -46.00 -27.50 -34.35
N SER A 11 -45.99 -28.78 -33.95
CA SER A 11 -45.89 -29.16 -32.52
C SER A 11 -44.46 -29.45 -32.04
N HIS A 12 -43.52 -29.68 -32.96
CA HIS A 12 -42.12 -29.95 -32.59
C HIS A 12 -41.26 -28.66 -32.47
N ALA A 13 -41.59 -27.60 -33.22
CA ALA A 13 -40.83 -26.34 -33.18
C ALA A 13 -41.10 -25.52 -31.90
N THR A 14 -42.33 -25.58 -31.37
CA THR A 14 -42.74 -24.87 -30.14
C THR A 14 -42.16 -25.50 -28.88
N ASN A 15 -41.95 -26.83 -28.86
CA ASN A 15 -41.38 -27.53 -27.71
C ASN A 15 -39.85 -27.36 -27.59
N CYS A 16 -39.09 -27.29 -28.69
CA CYS A 16 -37.63 -27.09 -28.62
C CYS A 16 -37.25 -25.66 -28.18
N PHE A 17 -38.03 -24.64 -28.55
CA PHE A 17 -37.74 -23.26 -28.16
C PHE A 17 -38.01 -22.99 -26.67
N GLY A 18 -39.07 -23.62 -26.13
CA GLY A 18 -39.38 -23.57 -24.70
C GLY A 18 -38.27 -24.19 -23.83
N TYR A 19 -37.79 -25.39 -24.17
CA TYR A 19 -36.70 -26.06 -23.45
C TYR A 19 -35.37 -25.30 -23.52
N PHE A 20 -35.08 -24.62 -24.64
CA PHE A 20 -33.86 -23.82 -24.79
C PHE A 20 -33.93 -22.52 -23.97
N LEU A 21 -35.08 -21.84 -23.92
CA LEU A 21 -35.26 -20.65 -23.08
C LEU A 21 -35.19 -21.00 -21.58
N THR A 22 -35.82 -22.09 -21.15
CA THR A 22 -35.83 -22.48 -19.73
C THR A 22 -34.44 -22.91 -19.24
N THR A 23 -33.68 -23.66 -20.04
CA THR A 23 -32.32 -24.10 -19.68
C THR A 23 -31.31 -22.95 -19.68
N CYS A 24 -31.47 -21.98 -20.59
CA CYS A 24 -30.63 -20.79 -20.64
C CYS A 24 -30.88 -19.86 -19.45
N LEU A 25 -32.15 -19.61 -19.10
CA LEU A 25 -32.54 -18.81 -17.93
C LEU A 25 -32.08 -19.44 -16.61
N THR A 26 -32.18 -20.77 -16.46
CA THR A 26 -31.68 -21.45 -15.25
C THR A 26 -30.16 -21.36 -15.12
N ASN A 27 -29.41 -21.51 -16.22
CA ASN A 27 -27.96 -21.40 -16.20
C ASN A 27 -27.48 -19.97 -15.88
N SER A 28 -28.13 -18.94 -16.44
CA SER A 28 -27.79 -17.54 -16.12
C SER A 28 -28.07 -17.19 -14.66
N VAL A 29 -29.16 -17.71 -14.06
CA VAL A 29 -29.47 -17.50 -12.64
C VAL A 29 -28.48 -18.24 -11.74
N ILE A 30 -28.03 -19.44 -12.13
CA ILE A 30 -27.01 -20.20 -11.39
C ILE A 30 -25.66 -19.48 -11.44
N PHE A 31 -25.23 -18.96 -12.60
CA PHE A 31 -24.00 -18.17 -12.72
C PHE A 31 -24.06 -16.86 -11.94
N ALA A 32 -25.20 -16.16 -11.96
CA ALA A 32 -25.39 -14.96 -11.15
C ALA A 32 -25.31 -15.27 -9.64
N ARG A 33 -25.93 -16.37 -9.19
CA ARG A 33 -25.85 -16.80 -7.78
C ARG A 33 -24.44 -17.22 -7.37
N LEU A 34 -23.69 -17.89 -8.25
CA LEU A 34 -22.28 -18.24 -8.01
C LEU A 34 -21.39 -17.01 -7.93
N LYS A 35 -21.58 -16.02 -8.82
CA LYS A 35 -20.83 -14.77 -8.82
C LYS A 35 -21.10 -13.94 -7.58
N ILE A 36 -22.36 -13.83 -7.15
CA ILE A 36 -22.74 -13.14 -5.90
C ILE A 36 -22.15 -13.85 -4.68
N LYS A 37 -22.16 -15.20 -4.64
CA LYS A 37 -21.57 -15.98 -3.53
C LYS A 37 -20.04 -15.82 -3.48
N TYR A 38 -19.38 -15.73 -4.63
CA TYR A 38 -17.94 -15.47 -4.73
C TYR A 38 -17.56 -14.06 -4.27
N LEU A 39 -18.30 -13.05 -4.70
CA LEU A 39 -18.06 -11.65 -4.30
C LEU A 39 -18.32 -11.44 -2.79
N ARG A 40 -19.36 -12.06 -2.24
CA ARG A 40 -19.62 -12.03 -0.79
C ARG A 40 -18.48 -12.68 0.00
N ASN A 41 -17.97 -13.83 -0.46
CA ASN A 41 -16.86 -14.52 0.19
C ASN A 41 -15.53 -13.72 0.13
N GLN A 42 -15.28 -13.01 -0.98
CA GLN A 42 -14.15 -12.06 -1.09
C GLN A 42 -14.26 -10.90 -0.09
N GLN A 43 -15.46 -10.34 0.08
CA GLN A 43 -15.71 -9.23 1.01
C GLN A 43 -15.59 -9.69 2.48
N ASP A 44 -16.05 -10.90 2.80
CA ASP A 44 -15.95 -11.50 4.13
C ASP A 44 -14.49 -11.83 4.51
N MET A 45 -13.68 -12.29 3.55
CA MET A 45 -12.24 -12.51 3.75
C MET A 45 -11.49 -11.21 4.01
N ASN A 46 -11.79 -10.14 3.28
CA ASN A 46 -11.17 -8.83 3.51
C ASN A 46 -11.56 -8.23 4.86
N ASN A 47 -12.83 -8.37 5.26
CA ASN A 47 -13.30 -7.94 6.58
C ASN A 47 -12.70 -8.78 7.72
N CYS A 48 -12.48 -10.08 7.51
CA CYS A 48 -11.83 -10.97 8.48
C CYS A 48 -10.35 -10.64 8.67
N VAL A 49 -9.61 -10.39 7.57
CA VAL A 49 -8.20 -9.97 7.60
C VAL A 49 -8.06 -8.61 8.28
N ILE A 50 -8.94 -7.63 7.96
CA ILE A 50 -8.94 -6.31 8.60
C ILE A 50 -9.31 -6.41 10.09
N LYS A 51 -10.30 -7.23 10.46
CA LYS A 51 -10.70 -7.43 11.86
C LYS A 51 -9.61 -8.12 12.67
N ASN A 52 -8.92 -9.12 12.12
CA ASN A 52 -7.79 -9.78 12.76
C ASN A 52 -6.57 -8.85 12.87
N PHE A 53 -6.36 -7.95 11.90
CA PHE A 53 -5.31 -6.93 11.97
C PHE A 53 -5.63 -5.83 12.99
N LEU A 54 -6.90 -5.41 13.09
CA LEU A 54 -7.39 -4.47 14.12
C LEU A 54 -7.35 -5.09 15.53
N LEU A 55 -7.64 -6.38 15.68
CA LEU A 55 -7.48 -7.12 16.94
C LEU A 55 -6.01 -7.29 17.32
N ALA A 56 -5.12 -7.58 16.35
CA ALA A 56 -3.68 -7.70 16.61
C ALA A 56 -3.05 -6.35 17.02
N THR A 57 -3.52 -5.24 16.46
CA THR A 57 -3.07 -3.88 16.87
C THR A 57 -3.59 -3.49 18.26
N LEU A 58 -4.77 -3.97 18.66
CA LEU A 58 -5.31 -3.74 20.01
C LEU A 58 -4.52 -4.45 21.12
N PHE A 59 -3.80 -5.55 20.80
CA PHE A 59 -2.93 -6.25 21.76
C PHE A 59 -1.52 -5.64 21.88
N ILE A 60 -1.05 -4.92 20.87
CA ILE A 60 0.30 -4.31 20.87
C ILE A 60 0.30 -2.97 21.63
N ILE A 61 -0.79 -2.21 21.59
CA ILE A 61 -0.91 -0.89 22.26
C ILE A 61 -0.85 -0.96 23.81
N PRO A 62 -1.50 -1.91 24.53
CA PRO A 62 -1.39 -1.98 25.99
C PRO A 62 -0.02 -2.46 26.48
N ALA A 63 0.74 -3.21 25.66
CA ALA A 63 2.10 -3.62 26.02
C ALA A 63 3.08 -2.43 26.14
N PHE A 64 2.82 -1.33 25.44
CA PHE A 64 3.60 -0.09 25.57
C PHE A 64 3.19 0.77 26.78
N LEU A 65 1.95 0.65 27.27
CA LEU A 65 1.46 1.39 28.45
C LEU A 65 1.85 0.71 29.78
N VAL A 66 1.92 -0.62 29.82
CA VAL A 66 2.29 -1.36 31.04
C VAL A 66 3.73 -1.08 31.47
N HIS A 67 4.65 -0.83 30.52
CA HIS A 67 6.04 -0.47 30.84
C HIS A 67 6.21 0.99 31.31
N ALA A 68 5.18 1.84 31.22
CA ALA A 68 5.24 3.23 31.66
C ALA A 68 4.79 3.44 33.13
N GLN A 69 4.05 2.50 33.74
CA GLN A 69 3.50 2.65 35.09
C GLN A 69 4.36 2.05 36.21
N GLN A 70 5.41 1.29 35.90
CA GLN A 70 6.25 0.67 36.93
C GLN A 70 7.18 1.67 37.66
N ASP A 71 7.36 2.88 37.10
CA ASP A 71 8.24 3.92 37.66
C ASP A 71 7.56 4.82 38.72
N THR A 72 6.22 4.82 38.84
CA THR A 72 5.51 5.79 39.69
C THR A 72 5.11 5.24 41.07
N THR A 73 4.93 3.94 41.24
CA THR A 73 4.48 3.34 42.52
C THR A 73 5.60 3.06 43.52
N ALA A 74 6.87 3.12 43.11
CA ALA A 74 8.01 2.95 44.02
C ALA A 74 8.36 4.22 44.81
N ALA A 75 7.83 5.39 44.44
CA ALA A 75 8.19 6.67 45.04
C ALA A 75 7.48 6.98 46.38
N ALA A 76 6.46 6.23 46.78
CA ALA A 76 5.62 6.57 47.94
C ALA A 76 6.06 5.93 49.28
N LYS A 77 7.15 5.15 49.34
CA LYS A 77 7.50 4.39 50.57
C LYS A 77 8.90 4.63 51.17
N MET A 78 9.58 5.71 50.82
CA MET A 78 10.91 6.01 51.39
C MET A 78 11.03 7.49 51.78
N LEU A 79 10.30 7.88 52.82
CA LEU A 79 10.48 9.14 53.55
C LEU A 79 10.85 8.81 54.99
N ALA A 80 12.14 8.52 55.21
CA ALA A 80 12.86 8.67 56.47
C ALA A 80 14.27 8.10 56.26
N ASP A 81 15.22 8.93 55.82
CA ASP A 81 16.49 9.10 56.52
C ASP A 81 17.27 10.24 55.86
N THR A 82 17.77 11.15 56.69
CA THR A 82 18.52 12.33 56.33
C THR A 82 19.98 11.93 56.16
N THR A 83 20.41 11.66 54.93
CA THR A 83 21.82 11.82 54.54
C THR A 83 21.90 12.36 53.11
N THR A 84 22.68 13.41 52.97
CA THR A 84 22.93 14.19 51.75
C THR A 84 23.25 13.28 50.55
N PRO A 85 22.45 13.25 49.46
CA PRO A 85 22.82 12.46 48.30
C PRO A 85 23.55 13.34 47.28
N VAL A 86 24.84 13.06 47.08
CA VAL A 86 25.54 13.38 45.84
C VAL A 86 24.66 12.86 44.69
N LYS A 87 24.18 13.74 43.79
CA LYS A 87 23.42 13.35 42.60
C LYS A 87 24.22 12.33 41.81
N LYS A 88 23.93 11.03 41.98
CA LYS A 88 24.41 9.96 41.11
C LYS A 88 23.88 10.27 39.72
N LYS A 89 24.73 10.86 38.87
CA LYS A 89 24.45 11.04 37.44
C LYS A 89 24.01 9.68 36.89
N LYS A 90 22.80 9.60 36.32
CA LYS A 90 22.27 8.36 35.74
C LYS A 90 23.32 7.79 34.78
N ALA A 91 23.57 6.48 34.80
CA ALA A 91 24.64 5.81 34.05
C ALA A 91 24.66 6.18 32.54
N TRP A 92 23.51 6.57 32.00
CA TRP A 92 23.29 7.02 30.63
C TRP A 92 23.96 8.36 30.27
N GLN A 93 24.28 9.20 31.26
CA GLN A 93 24.91 10.51 31.02
C GLN A 93 26.41 10.42 30.67
N LYS A 94 27.01 9.23 30.78
CA LYS A 94 28.42 8.95 30.43
C LYS A 94 28.58 8.22 29.08
N LEU A 95 27.49 7.89 28.39
CA LEU A 95 27.56 7.23 27.08
C LEU A 95 27.89 8.24 26.00
N ASP A 96 29.03 8.06 25.34
CA ASP A 96 29.35 8.77 24.11
C ASP A 96 28.60 8.12 22.94
N LEU A 97 27.56 8.79 22.46
CA LEU A 97 26.73 8.34 21.34
C LEU A 97 27.16 8.98 20.01
N SER A 98 28.28 9.71 19.99
CA SER A 98 28.77 10.43 18.81
C SER A 98 29.26 9.47 17.71
N ASN A 99 29.67 8.26 18.08
CA ASN A 99 30.22 7.25 17.15
C ASN A 99 29.28 6.04 16.96
N ARG A 100 27.99 6.21 17.22
CA ARG A 100 26.98 5.16 17.07
C ARG A 100 26.66 4.95 15.59
N PRO A 101 26.63 3.71 15.08
CA PRO A 101 26.13 3.43 13.74
C PRO A 101 24.64 3.77 13.69
N ASN A 102 24.31 4.81 12.94
CA ASN A 102 23.04 5.53 13.05
C ASN A 102 22.21 5.44 11.77
N ASP A 103 21.97 4.22 11.26
CA ASP A 103 21.12 3.93 10.09
C ASP A 103 21.17 5.06 9.03
N HIS A 104 22.37 5.44 8.55
CA HIS A 104 22.54 6.65 7.75
C HIS A 104 21.99 6.46 6.35
N LEU A 105 22.13 5.27 5.79
CA LEU A 105 21.46 4.88 4.57
C LEU A 105 20.31 3.92 4.89
N MET A 106 19.13 4.22 4.34
CA MET A 106 17.94 3.39 4.45
C MET A 106 17.41 3.07 3.05
N ILE A 107 17.33 1.79 2.71
CA ILE A 107 16.77 1.30 1.45
C ILE A 107 15.51 0.51 1.78
N GLN A 108 14.41 0.84 1.11
CA GLN A 108 13.12 0.18 1.29
C GLN A 108 12.65 -0.40 -0.03
N TYR A 109 12.19 -1.65 0.01
CA TYR A 109 11.58 -2.30 -1.15
C TYR A 109 10.43 -3.16 -0.69
N GLY A 110 9.33 -3.11 -1.42
CA GLY A 110 8.12 -3.80 -1.02
C GLY A 110 7.00 -3.69 -2.01
N MET A 111 5.81 -4.01 -1.52
CA MET A 111 4.57 -3.92 -2.27
C MET A 111 3.85 -2.60 -2.00
N ASP A 112 3.16 -2.11 -3.03
CA ASP A 112 2.22 -1.00 -2.95
C ASP A 112 0.85 -1.46 -3.37
N SER A 113 -0.19 -0.89 -2.79
CA SER A 113 -1.56 -1.16 -3.21
C SER A 113 -2.44 0.06 -2.95
N TRP A 114 -3.55 0.12 -3.68
CA TRP A 114 -4.56 1.16 -3.53
C TRP A 114 -5.79 0.53 -2.85
N GLY A 115 -6.07 0.94 -1.62
CA GLY A 115 -7.27 0.51 -0.90
C GLY A 115 -8.50 1.30 -1.36
N ASN A 116 -9.68 0.67 -1.27
CA ASN A 116 -10.99 1.28 -1.53
C ASN A 116 -11.13 1.97 -2.90
N VAL A 117 -10.51 1.40 -3.94
CA VAL A 117 -10.68 1.90 -5.31
C VAL A 117 -12.02 1.46 -5.90
N PRO A 118 -12.68 2.27 -6.75
CA PRO A 118 -13.89 1.85 -7.46
C PRO A 118 -13.65 0.64 -8.37
N ASP A 119 -14.69 -0.13 -8.65
CA ASP A 119 -14.66 -1.34 -9.51
C ASP A 119 -14.13 -1.09 -10.94
N SER A 120 -14.08 0.17 -11.38
CA SER A 120 -13.49 0.57 -12.66
C SER A 120 -11.95 0.56 -12.66
N ILE A 121 -11.31 0.44 -11.49
CA ILE A 121 -9.86 0.45 -11.33
C ILE A 121 -9.38 -0.93 -10.86
N ASN A 122 -8.87 -1.73 -11.78
CA ASN A 122 -8.33 -3.04 -11.48
C ASN A 122 -6.81 -2.96 -11.31
N THR A 123 -6.36 -2.76 -10.07
CA THR A 123 -4.95 -2.94 -9.71
C THR A 123 -4.61 -4.42 -9.70
N SER A 124 -3.49 -4.82 -10.29
CA SER A 124 -3.11 -6.23 -10.39
C SER A 124 -1.61 -6.46 -10.26
N GLY A 125 -1.23 -7.73 -10.11
CA GLY A 125 0.16 -8.15 -10.03
C GLY A 125 0.88 -7.65 -8.79
N PHE A 126 2.21 -7.65 -8.86
CA PHE A 126 3.08 -7.18 -7.78
C PHE A 126 3.45 -5.71 -7.99
N SER A 127 2.51 -4.84 -7.61
CA SER A 127 2.76 -3.40 -7.45
C SER A 127 3.79 -3.17 -6.36
N ARG A 128 4.79 -2.33 -6.63
CA ARG A 128 6.02 -2.27 -5.83
C ARG A 128 6.58 -0.88 -5.68
N HIS A 129 7.18 -0.62 -4.53
CA HIS A 129 7.98 0.58 -4.30
C HIS A 129 9.46 0.27 -4.17
N PHE A 130 10.25 1.30 -4.40
CA PHE A 130 11.66 1.34 -4.06
C PHE A 130 11.97 2.73 -3.55
N ASN A 131 12.47 2.81 -2.32
CA ASN A 131 12.81 4.07 -1.67
C ASN A 131 14.26 4.02 -1.18
N ILE A 132 14.97 5.12 -1.31
CA ILE A 132 16.31 5.30 -0.73
C ILE A 132 16.30 6.61 0.04
N TYR A 133 16.79 6.59 1.28
CA TYR A 133 16.88 7.76 2.15
C TYR A 133 18.25 7.85 2.81
N ALA A 134 18.77 9.05 2.88
CA ALA A 134 19.85 9.43 3.79
C ALA A 134 19.23 9.98 5.08
N MET A 135 19.55 9.40 6.22
CA MET A 135 18.97 9.72 7.52
C MET A 135 20.05 10.23 8.48
N ILE A 136 19.67 11.17 9.33
CA ILE A 136 20.44 11.64 10.46
C ILE A 136 19.67 11.28 11.72
N ASP A 137 20.33 10.62 12.66
CA ASP A 137 19.76 10.23 13.94
C ASP A 137 20.21 11.17 15.06
N LYS A 138 19.27 11.64 15.88
CA LYS A 138 19.54 12.49 17.05
C LYS A 138 18.97 11.85 18.31
N PRO A 139 19.78 11.19 19.15
CA PRO A 139 19.31 10.59 20.40
C PRO A 139 18.90 11.65 21.42
N PHE A 140 17.90 11.35 22.24
CA PHE A 140 17.49 12.26 23.31
C PHE A 140 18.48 12.23 24.47
N LYS A 141 18.86 13.41 24.97
CA LYS A 141 19.79 13.57 26.10
C LYS A 141 19.31 12.89 27.39
N ASN A 142 17.98 12.73 27.54
CA ASN A 142 17.36 12.19 28.74
C ASN A 142 17.09 10.68 28.66
N ASN A 143 17.01 10.10 27.45
CA ASN A 143 16.76 8.69 27.23
C ASN A 143 17.51 8.21 25.96
N PRO A 144 18.61 7.44 26.10
CA PRO A 144 19.42 7.00 24.96
C PRO A 144 18.75 5.90 24.11
N HIS A 145 17.66 5.29 24.61
CA HIS A 145 16.87 4.31 23.85
C HIS A 145 15.94 4.96 22.83
N MET A 146 15.70 6.27 22.93
CA MET A 146 14.83 7.00 22.04
C MET A 146 15.65 8.02 21.24
N SER A 147 15.33 8.12 19.95
CA SER A 147 15.97 9.08 19.07
C SER A 147 15.02 9.60 18.02
N ILE A 148 15.32 10.77 17.47
CA ILE A 148 14.59 11.34 16.35
C ILE A 148 15.45 11.26 15.09
N GLY A 149 14.95 10.54 14.10
CA GLY A 149 15.52 10.42 12.78
C GLY A 149 14.89 11.44 11.84
N VAL A 150 15.71 12.23 11.15
CA VAL A 150 15.27 13.10 10.06
C VAL A 150 16.11 12.78 8.84
N GLY A 151 15.49 12.61 7.68
CA GLY A 151 16.22 12.31 6.47
C GLY A 151 15.68 12.96 5.22
N LEU A 152 16.35 12.67 4.11
CA LEU A 152 16.01 13.10 2.78
C LEU A 152 16.26 11.95 1.81
N GLY A 153 15.38 11.77 0.84
CA GLY A 153 15.51 10.68 -0.11
C GLY A 153 14.58 10.78 -1.30
N ILE A 154 14.51 9.68 -2.05
CA ILE A 154 13.64 9.53 -3.21
C ILE A 154 12.85 8.24 -3.06
N GLY A 155 11.53 8.34 -3.23
CA GLY A 155 10.61 7.21 -3.25
C GLY A 155 10.02 7.02 -4.65
N SER A 156 10.05 5.79 -5.15
CA SER A 156 9.45 5.42 -6.42
C SER A 156 8.38 4.37 -6.18
N SER A 157 7.14 4.64 -6.60
CA SER A 157 6.02 3.70 -6.55
C SER A 157 5.64 3.26 -7.96
N ASN A 158 5.38 1.96 -8.14
CA ASN A 158 4.98 1.36 -9.40
C ASN A 158 3.71 0.55 -9.19
N ILE A 159 2.57 1.10 -9.62
CA ILE A 159 1.28 0.44 -9.57
C ILE A 159 0.99 -0.19 -10.93
N PHE A 160 0.78 -1.51 -10.94
CA PHE A 160 0.37 -2.24 -12.12
C PHE A 160 -1.15 -2.35 -12.17
N PHE A 161 -1.67 -2.29 -13.40
CA PHE A 161 -3.10 -2.42 -13.67
C PHE A 161 -3.33 -3.57 -14.64
N SER A 162 -4.38 -4.34 -14.39
CA SER A 162 -4.97 -5.25 -15.38
C SER A 162 -6.19 -4.56 -15.96
N ASP A 163 -6.38 -4.65 -17.27
CA ASP A 163 -7.64 -4.27 -17.91
C ASP A 163 -8.08 -2.81 -17.67
N THR A 164 -7.19 -1.97 -17.16
CA THR A 164 -7.44 -0.56 -16.84
C THR A 164 -6.36 0.26 -17.51
N TYR A 165 -6.79 1.19 -18.37
CA TYR A 165 -5.91 2.18 -18.97
C TYR A 165 -6.09 3.52 -18.25
N VAL A 166 -4.96 4.06 -17.78
CA VAL A 166 -4.91 5.35 -17.08
C VAL A 166 -4.41 6.39 -18.06
N ASN A 167 -5.30 7.27 -18.51
CA ASN A 167 -4.98 8.20 -19.58
C ASN A 167 -4.46 9.55 -19.04
N LEU A 168 -3.14 9.67 -18.90
CA LEU A 168 -2.50 10.90 -18.41
C LEU A 168 -2.55 12.06 -19.41
N LYS A 169 -2.77 11.81 -20.71
CA LYS A 169 -2.83 12.83 -21.76
C LYS A 169 -4.25 13.36 -22.03
N SER A 170 -5.28 12.81 -21.38
CA SER A 170 -6.68 13.16 -21.63
C SER A 170 -6.96 14.65 -21.42
N PRO A 171 -7.47 15.44 -22.37
CA PRO A 171 -7.70 16.89 -22.18
C PRO A 171 -8.78 17.21 -21.11
N THR A 172 -9.44 16.19 -20.56
CA THR A 172 -10.46 16.31 -19.52
C THR A 172 -9.89 16.84 -18.19
N THR A 173 -10.78 17.43 -17.38
CA THR A 173 -10.49 17.89 -16.01
C THR A 173 -10.30 16.72 -15.04
N THR A 174 -10.92 15.57 -15.32
CA THR A 174 -10.81 14.34 -14.56
C THR A 174 -9.83 13.35 -15.20
N LEU A 175 -9.14 12.56 -14.39
CA LEU A 175 -8.29 11.47 -14.83
C LEU A 175 -9.16 10.26 -15.22
N PRO A 176 -9.21 9.87 -16.52
CA PRO A 176 -10.01 8.73 -16.93
C PRO A 176 -9.32 7.42 -16.56
N PHE A 177 -10.05 6.57 -15.83
CA PHE A 177 -9.75 5.16 -15.66
C PHE A 177 -10.69 4.39 -16.58
N THR A 178 -10.20 3.99 -17.75
CA THR A 178 -11.02 3.28 -18.74
C THR A 178 -10.79 1.79 -18.61
N ASN A 179 -11.87 1.04 -18.35
CA ASN A 179 -11.83 -0.42 -18.41
C ASN A 179 -11.80 -0.85 -19.88
N VAL A 180 -10.70 -1.45 -20.31
CA VAL A 180 -10.46 -1.79 -21.72
C VAL A 180 -11.19 -3.06 -22.16
N THR A 181 -11.63 -3.90 -21.21
CA THR A 181 -12.37 -5.15 -21.50
C THR A 181 -13.80 -4.91 -21.96
N LEU A 182 -14.39 -3.75 -21.61
CA LEU A 182 -15.77 -3.41 -21.95
C LEU A 182 -15.90 -2.77 -23.35
N SER A 183 -14.79 -2.38 -23.96
CA SER A 183 -14.77 -1.49 -25.12
C SER A 183 -14.16 -2.12 -26.39
N ASP A 184 -13.86 -3.43 -26.39
CA ASP A 184 -13.15 -4.14 -27.48
C ASP A 184 -11.94 -3.36 -28.04
N ALA A 185 -11.33 -2.54 -27.18
CA ALA A 185 -10.35 -1.55 -27.59
C ALA A 185 -8.94 -2.13 -27.54
N ASN A 186 -8.08 -1.59 -28.41
CA ASN A 186 -6.65 -1.86 -28.35
C ASN A 186 -6.10 -1.40 -26.99
N HIS A 187 -5.36 -2.27 -26.32
CA HIS A 187 -4.85 -2.02 -24.98
C HIS A 187 -3.46 -2.62 -24.78
N TYR A 188 -2.83 -2.34 -23.64
CA TYR A 188 -1.49 -2.82 -23.35
C TYR A 188 -1.55 -4.08 -22.49
N LYS A 189 -0.83 -5.14 -22.89
CA LYS A 189 -0.74 -6.39 -22.12
C LYS A 189 -0.14 -6.17 -20.72
N LYS A 190 0.79 -5.22 -20.58
CA LYS A 190 1.30 -4.79 -19.27
C LYS A 190 1.23 -3.29 -19.18
N PHE A 191 0.47 -2.80 -18.20
CA PHE A 191 0.30 -1.38 -17.97
C PHE A 191 0.64 -1.03 -16.52
N LYS A 192 1.38 0.07 -16.34
CA LYS A 192 1.72 0.55 -15.00
C LYS A 192 1.72 2.08 -14.93
N LEU A 193 1.38 2.61 -13.76
CA LEU A 193 1.61 4.00 -13.37
C LEU A 193 2.82 4.04 -12.44
N THR A 194 3.79 4.87 -12.78
CA THR A 194 4.98 5.11 -11.96
C THR A 194 4.96 6.54 -11.47
N THR A 195 5.13 6.71 -10.15
CA THR A 195 5.28 8.02 -9.51
C THR A 195 6.59 8.06 -8.73
N VAL A 196 7.30 9.17 -8.84
CA VAL A 196 8.57 9.41 -8.14
C VAL A 196 8.43 10.67 -7.31
N TYR A 197 8.74 10.57 -6.02
CA TYR A 197 8.69 11.66 -5.06
C TYR A 197 10.08 11.91 -4.46
N ALA A 198 10.46 13.17 -4.28
CA ALA A 198 11.49 13.55 -3.32
C ALA A 198 10.83 13.57 -1.95
N GLU A 199 11.39 12.89 -0.96
CA GLU A 199 10.74 12.62 0.31
C GLU A 199 11.63 13.01 1.48
N LEU A 200 11.01 13.62 2.50
CA LEU A 200 11.58 14.00 3.77
C LEU A 200 10.90 13.14 4.86
N PRO A 201 11.49 12.00 5.23
CA PRO A 201 11.06 11.20 6.38
C PRO A 201 11.47 11.81 7.71
N VAL A 202 10.54 11.86 8.66
CA VAL A 202 10.78 12.15 10.08
C VAL A 202 10.23 10.99 10.89
N GLU A 203 11.07 10.36 11.71
CA GLU A 203 10.68 9.20 12.50
C GLU A 203 11.18 9.27 13.94
N LEU A 204 10.32 8.91 14.87
CA LEU A 204 10.66 8.63 16.25
C LEU A 204 11.12 7.18 16.34
N ARG A 205 12.35 6.96 16.78
CA ARG A 205 13.00 5.65 16.86
C ARG A 205 13.11 5.20 18.31
N LEU A 206 12.92 3.91 18.51
CA LEU A 206 13.08 3.16 19.75
C LEU A 206 14.08 2.04 19.51
N VAL A 207 15.13 1.97 20.32
CA VAL A 207 16.19 0.99 20.19
C VAL A 207 16.39 0.27 21.51
N GLY A 208 16.34 -1.06 21.47
CA GLY A 208 16.53 -1.89 22.66
C GLY A 208 17.95 -1.78 23.23
N ASN A 209 18.97 -1.73 22.36
CA ASN A 209 20.36 -1.53 22.75
C ASN A 209 20.89 -0.17 22.25
N PRO A 210 21.08 0.83 23.14
CA PRO A 210 21.46 2.17 22.74
C PRO A 210 22.93 2.29 22.31
N VAL A 211 23.79 1.34 22.71
CA VAL A 211 25.23 1.33 22.42
C VAL A 211 25.52 0.67 21.07
N MET A 212 24.80 -0.42 20.77
CA MET A 212 24.91 -1.16 19.50
C MET A 212 23.52 -1.38 18.90
N PRO A 213 22.97 -0.39 18.17
CA PRO A 213 21.66 -0.48 17.56
C PRO A 213 21.55 -1.65 16.59
N ASP A 214 22.62 -1.94 15.86
CA ASP A 214 22.67 -2.94 14.79
C ASP A 214 22.62 -4.39 15.27
N LYS A 215 22.72 -4.60 16.58
CA LYS A 215 22.56 -5.93 17.19
C LYS A 215 21.31 -6.01 18.08
N GLY A 216 20.48 -4.97 18.06
CA GLY A 216 19.31 -4.83 18.93
C GLY A 216 18.00 -4.77 18.16
N PHE A 217 16.92 -4.85 18.93
CA PHE A 217 15.57 -4.53 18.45
C PHE A 217 15.48 -3.04 18.08
N LYS A 218 14.85 -2.75 16.95
CA LYS A 218 14.57 -1.40 16.45
C LYS A 218 13.08 -1.29 16.12
N ALA A 219 12.45 -0.23 16.60
CA ALA A 219 11.12 0.18 16.17
C ALA A 219 11.16 1.66 15.82
N ALA A 220 10.37 2.10 14.84
CA ALA A 220 10.18 3.51 14.61
C ALA A 220 8.77 3.82 14.12
N LEU A 221 8.28 5.01 14.47
CA LEU A 221 7.01 5.56 14.04
C LEU A 221 7.24 6.98 13.55
N GLY A 222 6.71 7.33 12.39
CA GLY A 222 7.05 8.57 11.73
C GLY A 222 6.04 9.03 10.69
N VAL A 223 6.40 10.13 10.05
CA VAL A 223 5.69 10.74 8.94
C VAL A 223 6.67 11.02 7.80
N LYS A 224 6.22 10.87 6.57
CA LYS A 224 6.97 11.20 5.36
C LYS A 224 6.22 12.27 4.60
N VAL A 225 6.92 13.35 4.27
CA VAL A 225 6.41 14.42 3.42
C VAL A 225 7.17 14.40 2.11
N GLY A 226 6.48 14.36 0.98
CA GLY A 226 7.09 14.26 -0.34
C GLY A 226 6.55 15.24 -1.36
N THR A 227 7.39 15.58 -2.34
CA THR A 227 7.05 16.39 -3.51
C THR A 227 7.23 15.59 -4.81
N LEU A 228 6.28 15.70 -5.74
CA LEU A 228 6.23 14.92 -6.97
C LEU A 228 7.32 15.36 -7.97
N LEU A 229 8.27 14.47 -8.24
CA LEU A 229 9.35 14.70 -9.21
C LEU A 229 9.01 14.23 -10.62
N ASP A 230 8.40 13.05 -10.74
CA ASP A 230 8.03 12.46 -12.04
C ASP A 230 6.76 11.64 -11.90
N GLN A 231 5.93 11.68 -12.92
CA GLN A 231 4.73 10.86 -13.05
C GLN A 231 4.63 10.41 -14.50
N HIS A 232 4.55 9.10 -14.70
CA HIS A 232 4.39 8.56 -16.04
C HIS A 232 3.67 7.21 -16.03
N THR A 233 2.87 6.97 -17.06
CA THR A 233 2.37 5.64 -17.37
C THR A 233 3.30 4.95 -18.35
N LYS A 234 3.38 3.63 -18.26
CA LYS A 234 4.14 2.80 -19.19
C LYS A 234 3.29 1.62 -19.63
N GLY A 235 2.88 1.64 -20.89
CA GLY A 235 2.27 0.51 -21.58
C GLY A 235 3.33 -0.31 -22.30
N LYS A 236 3.25 -1.64 -22.19
CA LYS A 236 4.06 -2.58 -22.99
C LYS A 236 3.17 -3.53 -23.75
N ASN A 237 3.59 -3.85 -24.97
CA ASN A 237 2.95 -4.77 -25.90
C ASN A 237 1.48 -4.37 -26.15
N ALA A 238 1.27 -3.51 -27.14
CA ALA A 238 -0.08 -3.15 -27.58
C ALA A 238 -0.72 -4.35 -28.27
N ILE A 239 -1.88 -4.76 -27.76
CA ILE A 239 -2.68 -5.89 -28.25
C ILE A 239 -4.07 -5.41 -28.65
N ASN A 240 -4.67 -6.09 -29.61
CA ASN A 240 -6.07 -5.88 -29.96
C ASN A 240 -7.01 -6.66 -29.02
N SER A 241 -8.32 -6.49 -29.18
CA SER A 241 -9.34 -7.24 -28.42
C SER A 241 -9.20 -8.76 -28.55
N SER A 242 -8.70 -9.26 -29.68
CA SER A 242 -8.42 -10.68 -29.91
C SER A 242 -7.10 -11.17 -29.29
N GLY A 243 -6.34 -10.33 -28.59
CA GLY A 243 -5.07 -10.68 -27.94
C GLY A 243 -3.84 -10.73 -28.85
N ASN A 244 -3.98 -10.36 -30.13
CA ASN A 244 -2.89 -10.30 -31.11
C ASN A 244 -2.08 -9.02 -30.95
N THR A 245 -0.76 -9.11 -31.07
CA THR A 245 0.13 -7.95 -30.94
C THR A 245 0.05 -7.06 -32.17
N ILE A 246 -0.15 -5.76 -31.97
CA ILE A 246 -0.31 -4.78 -33.06
C ILE A 246 1.04 -4.35 -33.62
N TYR A 247 1.98 -4.00 -32.74
CA TYR A 247 3.31 -3.48 -33.09
C TYR A 247 4.44 -4.40 -32.60
N GLY A 248 4.12 -5.66 -32.30
CA GLY A 248 5.02 -6.65 -31.73
C GLY A 248 5.23 -6.54 -30.22
N THR A 249 5.81 -7.59 -29.64
CA THR A 249 5.92 -7.80 -28.18
C THR A 249 6.82 -6.79 -27.46
N LYS A 250 7.69 -6.10 -28.19
CA LYS A 250 8.66 -5.14 -27.66
C LYS A 250 8.16 -3.68 -27.69
N TYR A 251 6.97 -3.42 -28.21
CA TYR A 251 6.43 -2.06 -28.27
C TYR A 251 6.20 -1.48 -26.86
N ILE A 252 6.67 -0.26 -26.63
CA ILE A 252 6.58 0.43 -25.33
C ILE A 252 6.17 1.87 -25.57
N VAL A 253 5.14 2.32 -24.86
CA VAL A 253 4.73 3.73 -24.81
C VAL A 253 4.87 4.24 -23.40
N LYS A 254 5.43 5.43 -23.25
CA LYS A 254 5.48 6.17 -22.00
C LYS A 254 4.77 7.50 -22.19
N GLU A 255 3.80 7.79 -21.34
CA GLU A 255 3.08 9.07 -21.33
C GLU A 255 3.38 9.76 -20.00
N LYS A 256 3.74 11.04 -20.08
CA LYS A 256 4.12 11.85 -18.91
C LYS A 256 3.19 13.03 -18.79
N ASP A 257 2.58 13.16 -17.62
CA ASP A 257 1.84 14.36 -17.25
C ASP A 257 1.75 14.40 -15.72
N LYS A 258 1.90 15.59 -15.13
CA LYS A 258 1.87 15.82 -13.69
C LYS A 258 0.58 16.50 -13.22
N ARG A 259 -0.36 16.78 -14.12
CA ARG A 259 -1.53 17.60 -13.76
C ARG A 259 -2.51 16.90 -12.82
N PHE A 260 -2.58 15.58 -12.84
CA PHE A 260 -3.62 14.81 -12.15
C PHE A 260 -3.23 14.29 -10.76
N VAL A 261 -1.96 13.93 -10.55
CA VAL A 261 -1.49 13.45 -9.25
C VAL A 261 -1.18 14.64 -8.35
N ASN A 262 -1.41 14.46 -7.06
CA ASN A 262 -1.11 15.47 -6.06
C ASN A 262 0.40 15.73 -6.02
N SER A 263 0.78 17.01 -6.06
CA SER A 263 2.20 17.40 -5.99
C SER A 263 2.79 17.14 -4.62
N THR A 264 1.97 17.12 -3.57
CA THR A 264 2.40 16.87 -2.19
C THR A 264 1.85 15.54 -1.70
N ARG A 265 2.73 14.73 -1.09
CA ARG A 265 2.42 13.45 -0.47
C ARG A 265 2.70 13.54 1.02
N VAL A 266 1.74 13.17 1.88
CA VAL A 266 1.98 12.97 3.31
C VAL A 266 1.54 11.56 3.67
N ALA A 267 2.45 10.78 4.26
CA ALA A 267 2.20 9.42 4.69
C ALA A 267 2.66 9.19 6.12
N VAL A 268 1.89 8.43 6.90
CA VAL A 268 2.32 7.92 8.20
C VAL A 268 3.07 6.61 7.97
N THR A 269 4.15 6.38 8.71
CA THR A 269 5.02 5.23 8.51
C THR A 269 5.41 4.59 9.82
N GLY A 270 5.43 3.27 9.86
CA GLY A 270 5.94 2.49 10.98
C GLY A 270 6.96 1.48 10.49
N ARG A 271 7.95 1.16 11.33
CA ARG A 271 8.90 0.07 11.08
C ARG A 271 9.22 -0.67 12.36
N ILE A 272 9.48 -1.97 12.23
CA ILE A 272 9.89 -2.84 13.32
C ILE A 272 10.87 -3.87 12.77
N GLY A 273 11.95 -4.11 13.51
CA GLY A 273 13.04 -4.94 13.01
C GLY A 273 14.10 -5.25 14.04
N ILE A 274 15.11 -5.98 13.59
CA ILE A 274 16.26 -6.39 14.39
C ILE A 274 17.51 -6.13 13.55
N GLY A 275 18.44 -5.39 14.12
CA GLY A 275 19.70 -5.03 13.47
C GLY A 275 19.51 -4.22 12.18
N ASN A 276 20.00 -4.73 11.06
CA ASN A 276 19.98 -4.06 9.76
C ASN A 276 18.71 -4.34 8.94
N PHE A 277 17.87 -5.28 9.38
CA PHE A 277 16.67 -5.68 8.66
C PHE A 277 15.42 -5.28 9.45
N SER A 278 14.49 -4.61 8.78
CA SER A 278 13.21 -4.21 9.36
C SER A 278 12.09 -4.45 8.37
N ILE A 279 10.89 -4.69 8.89
CA ILE A 279 9.66 -4.60 8.11
C ILE A 279 9.12 -3.20 8.30
N ASP A 280 8.73 -2.57 7.19
CA ASP A 280 8.13 -1.24 7.18
C ASP A 280 6.73 -1.26 6.57
N GLY A 281 5.92 -0.32 7.03
CA GLY A 281 4.61 -0.04 6.47
C GLY A 281 4.39 1.45 6.37
N ALA A 282 3.71 1.89 5.31
CA ALA A 282 3.28 3.27 5.16
C ALA A 282 1.81 3.35 4.71
N TYR A 283 1.11 4.35 5.20
CA TYR A 283 -0.24 4.69 4.77
C TYR A 283 -0.30 6.16 4.39
N GLN A 284 -0.73 6.44 3.17
CA GLN A 284 -0.80 7.81 2.67
C GLN A 284 -2.08 8.50 3.14
N VAL A 285 -1.91 9.56 3.94
CA VAL A 285 -3.02 10.33 4.50
C VAL A 285 -3.57 11.31 3.47
N THR A 286 -2.72 11.89 2.62
CA THR A 286 -3.16 12.75 1.53
C THR A 286 -3.76 11.93 0.39
N ASN A 287 -4.77 12.48 -0.30
CA ASN A 287 -5.27 11.88 -1.53
C ASN A 287 -4.15 11.81 -2.59
N PHE A 288 -4.05 10.67 -3.27
CA PHE A 288 -3.10 10.46 -4.37
C PHE A 288 -3.40 11.35 -5.58
N LEU A 289 -4.68 11.51 -5.92
CA LEU A 289 -5.12 12.40 -6.99
C LEU A 289 -5.43 13.79 -6.41
N LYS A 290 -5.33 14.82 -7.25
CA LYS A 290 -5.81 16.16 -6.88
C LYS A 290 -7.33 16.15 -6.66
N THR A 291 -7.81 17.06 -5.82
CA THR A 291 -9.23 17.21 -5.52
C THR A 291 -10.03 17.48 -6.80
N GLY A 292 -11.15 16.75 -6.99
CA GLY A 292 -12.03 16.90 -8.14
C GLY A 292 -11.56 16.21 -9.43
N VAL A 293 -10.38 15.60 -9.44
CA VAL A 293 -9.81 14.94 -10.63
C VAL A 293 -10.22 13.47 -10.75
N GLY A 294 -10.61 12.83 -9.65
CA GLY A 294 -10.94 11.41 -9.66
C GLY A 294 -11.33 10.89 -8.28
N PRO A 295 -11.41 9.56 -8.11
CA PRO A 295 -11.73 8.96 -6.83
C PRO A 295 -10.70 9.30 -5.76
N VAL A 296 -11.15 9.27 -4.51
CA VAL A 296 -10.28 9.44 -3.35
C VAL A 296 -9.51 8.15 -3.12
N ILE A 297 -8.19 8.19 -3.29
CA ILE A 297 -7.32 7.01 -3.19
C ILE A 297 -6.25 7.30 -2.13
N HIS A 298 -6.15 6.39 -1.17
CA HIS A 298 -5.12 6.39 -0.13
C HIS A 298 -4.22 5.16 -0.30
N PRO A 299 -3.10 5.30 -1.04
CA PRO A 299 -2.15 4.22 -1.21
C PRO A 299 -1.55 3.77 0.13
N TYR A 300 -1.35 2.47 0.27
CA TYR A 300 -0.60 1.89 1.37
C TYR A 300 0.53 1.03 0.82
N SER A 301 1.59 0.90 1.61
CA SER A 301 2.76 0.12 1.24
C SER A 301 3.23 -0.72 2.41
N ILE A 302 3.77 -1.90 2.10
CA ILE A 302 4.39 -2.80 3.08
C ILE A 302 5.68 -3.31 2.45
N GLY A 303 6.77 -3.25 3.18
CA GLY A 303 8.10 -3.52 2.63
C GLY A 303 9.08 -4.07 3.63
N LEU A 304 10.24 -4.40 3.07
CA LEU A 304 11.45 -4.68 3.81
C LEU A 304 12.38 -3.47 3.69
N THR A 305 12.87 -3.05 4.83
CA THR A 305 13.86 -1.99 4.98
C THR A 305 15.19 -2.62 5.37
N ILE A 306 16.23 -2.23 4.64
CA ILE A 306 17.62 -2.50 4.97
C ILE A 306 18.25 -1.17 5.40
N SER A 307 18.80 -1.13 6.61
CA SER A 307 19.45 0.05 7.19
C SER A 307 20.71 -0.32 7.97
N GLY A 308 21.53 0.66 8.33
CA GLY A 308 22.72 0.43 9.16
C GLY A 308 24.05 0.48 8.40
N LEU A 309 24.06 1.15 7.25
CA LEU A 309 25.27 1.56 6.52
C LEU A 309 25.50 3.06 6.71
#